data_AF-A0A839EYB4-F1
#
_entry.id   AF-A0A839EYB4-F1
#
_cell.length_a   1.000
_cell.length_b   1.000
_cell.length_c   1.000
_cell.angle_alpha   90.00
_cell.angle_beta   90.00
_cell.angle_gamma   90.00
#
_symmetry.space_group_name_H-M   'P 1'
#
loop_
_entity.id
_entity.type
_entity.pdbx_description
1 polymer ?
#
loop_
_entity_poly.entity_id
_entity_poly.type
_entity_poly.pdbx_seq_one_letter_code
_entity_poly.pdbx_strand_id
1 'polypeptide(L)'
;MSFGLQILVRSLSTPNSGAGKGYAYGNKWQYHPRSDRHSKILCWGIAFDLLLRDNLIRRHIRDEKTSFGINHTMVDFTNKRRKDLDLVICQRGTPVSGKAVASFADMVDAYEIELSQEEEKLLRQLPAIPHTGVRSALLALEAKAAMTEFGKARPRLYDELNSSHQAIHGDTEAAIAGGFALINTASSFVSPLRNHWKIGERKTDVTKLKQPDEALKTVQKVEQLPRRASIGGHGFDSFGIGMIECFNDGRPIRLVSDALSPPAGSPFHYDAFIERIETIYATRFAGI
;
A
#
# COMPACT_ATOMS: atom_id res chain seq x y z
N MET A 1 -11.11 3.57 14.70
CA MET A 1 -10.14 2.50 14.98
C MET A 1 -9.58 2.06 13.63
N SER A 2 -8.28 1.89 13.54
CA SER A 2 -7.57 1.61 12.28
C SER A 2 -6.84 0.29 12.41
N PHE A 3 -7.06 -0.63 11.47
CA PHE A 3 -6.55 -2.00 11.50
C PHE A 3 -5.47 -2.26 10.44
N GLY A 4 -5.41 -1.46 9.38
CA GLY A 4 -4.65 -1.78 8.17
C GLY A 4 -3.18 -2.09 8.39
N LEU A 5 -2.47 -1.33 9.25
CA LEU A 5 -1.06 -1.62 9.56
C LEU A 5 -0.87 -2.86 10.43
N GLN A 6 -1.81 -3.17 11.32
CA GLN A 6 -1.77 -4.40 12.13
C GLN A 6 -2.02 -5.63 11.26
N ILE A 7 -3.01 -5.54 10.36
CA ILE A 7 -3.30 -6.56 9.34
C ILE A 7 -2.06 -6.79 8.47
N LEU A 8 -1.40 -5.71 8.03
CA LEU A 8 -0.19 -5.80 7.23
C LEU A 8 0.92 -6.59 7.93
N VAL A 9 1.30 -6.20 9.15
CA VAL A 9 2.43 -6.85 9.84
C VAL A 9 2.10 -8.30 10.20
N ARG A 10 0.84 -8.60 10.57
CA ARG A 10 0.40 -9.98 10.81
C ARG A 10 0.45 -10.82 9.54
N SER A 11 -0.06 -10.31 8.43
CA SER A 11 -0.05 -11.01 7.14
C SER A 11 1.36 -11.26 6.61
N LEU A 12 2.24 -10.26 6.69
CA LEU A 12 3.63 -10.41 6.27
C LEU A 12 4.46 -11.26 7.24
N SER A 13 4.02 -11.43 8.49
CA SER A 13 4.70 -12.33 9.44
C SER A 13 4.69 -13.78 8.96
N THR A 14 3.65 -14.19 8.22
CA THR A 14 3.58 -15.49 7.55
C THR A 14 4.36 -15.44 6.22
N PRO A 15 5.50 -16.14 6.10
CA PRO A 15 6.26 -16.18 4.86
C PRO A 15 5.53 -16.99 3.79
N ASN A 16 5.57 -16.54 2.54
CA ASN A 16 4.92 -17.25 1.45
C ASN A 16 5.86 -17.62 0.31
N SER A 17 5.45 -18.59 -0.50
CA SER A 17 6.22 -19.10 -1.65
C SER A 17 6.01 -18.30 -2.93
N GLY A 18 5.09 -17.33 -2.94
CA GLY A 18 4.77 -16.44 -4.06
C GLY A 18 4.76 -17.11 -5.44
N ALA A 19 5.05 -16.31 -6.48
CA ALA A 19 5.19 -16.80 -7.85
C ALA A 19 6.27 -16.04 -8.62
N GLY A 20 6.78 -16.66 -9.68
CA GLY A 20 7.72 -16.04 -10.62
C GLY A 20 9.18 -15.98 -10.13
N LYS A 21 10.00 -15.19 -10.84
CA LYS A 21 11.46 -15.15 -10.65
C LYS A 21 11.92 -14.76 -9.24
N GLY A 22 11.06 -14.11 -8.44
CA GLY A 22 11.37 -13.77 -7.05
C GLY A 22 11.47 -14.99 -6.12
N TYR A 23 10.81 -16.09 -6.48
CA TYR A 23 10.70 -17.29 -5.64
C TYR A 23 11.33 -18.52 -6.31
N ALA A 24 12.18 -18.32 -7.32
CA ALA A 24 12.76 -19.37 -8.16
C ALA A 24 13.56 -20.44 -7.40
N TYR A 25 13.97 -20.16 -6.16
CA TYR A 25 14.77 -21.06 -5.32
C TYR A 25 13.93 -21.83 -4.29
N GLY A 26 12.60 -21.77 -4.37
CA GLY A 26 11.69 -22.46 -3.46
C GLY A 26 11.68 -21.92 -2.02
N ASN A 27 12.34 -20.78 -1.79
CA ASN A 27 12.30 -20.10 -0.50
C ASN A 27 10.93 -19.47 -0.26
N LYS A 28 10.51 -19.45 1.00
CA LYS A 28 9.40 -18.61 1.45
C LYS A 28 9.92 -17.31 2.04
N TRP A 29 9.28 -16.20 1.70
CA TRP A 29 9.70 -14.87 2.13
C TRP A 29 8.55 -14.13 2.80
N GLN A 30 8.86 -13.38 3.86
CA GLN A 30 7.93 -12.45 4.48
C GLN A 30 7.78 -11.19 3.60
N TYR A 31 8.89 -10.75 3.02
CA TYR A 31 8.93 -9.70 2.01
C TYR A 31 9.82 -10.10 0.83
N HIS A 32 9.34 -9.80 -0.38
CA HIS A 32 10.14 -9.89 -1.60
C HIS A 32 9.97 -8.62 -2.45
N PRO A 33 11.06 -7.91 -2.83
CA PRO A 33 10.96 -6.62 -3.53
C PRO A 33 10.41 -6.71 -4.97
N ARG A 34 10.34 -7.92 -5.53
CA ARG A 34 9.72 -8.21 -6.84
C ARG A 34 8.30 -8.80 -6.74
N SER A 35 7.70 -8.78 -5.56
CA SER A 35 6.32 -9.21 -5.32
C SER A 35 5.50 -7.99 -4.89
N ASP A 36 4.31 -7.85 -5.47
CA ASP A 36 3.34 -6.82 -5.10
C ASP A 36 2.54 -7.18 -3.84
N ARG A 37 2.71 -8.37 -3.25
CA ARG A 37 1.95 -8.81 -2.06
C ARG A 37 1.92 -7.76 -0.94
N HIS A 38 3.07 -7.19 -0.60
CA HIS A 38 3.15 -6.20 0.48
C HIS A 38 2.36 -4.91 0.19
N SER A 39 2.43 -4.40 -1.05
CA SER A 39 1.69 -3.20 -1.44
C SER A 39 0.19 -3.51 -1.55
N LYS A 40 -0.19 -4.69 -2.02
CA LYS A 40 -1.59 -5.16 -2.08
C LYS A 40 -2.23 -5.29 -0.71
N ILE A 41 -1.55 -5.93 0.24
CA ILE A 41 -2.04 -6.06 1.62
C ILE A 41 -2.20 -4.68 2.25
N LEU A 42 -1.21 -3.79 2.09
CA LEU A 42 -1.26 -2.45 2.66
C LEU A 42 -2.39 -1.61 2.05
N CYS A 43 -2.52 -1.58 0.72
CA CYS A 43 -3.60 -0.84 0.06
C CYS A 43 -4.99 -1.43 0.37
N TRP A 44 -5.10 -2.76 0.53
CA TRP A 44 -6.32 -3.39 1.01
C TRP A 44 -6.65 -2.94 2.44
N GLY A 45 -5.66 -2.93 3.35
CA GLY A 45 -5.85 -2.47 4.73
C GLY A 45 -6.26 -1.00 4.82
N ILE A 46 -5.68 -0.13 3.98
CA ILE A 46 -6.08 1.28 3.85
C ILE A 46 -7.52 1.39 3.38
N ALA A 47 -7.89 0.66 2.31
CA ALA A 47 -9.25 0.67 1.79
C ALA A 47 -10.24 0.12 2.82
N PHE A 48 -9.87 -0.93 3.56
CA PHE A 48 -10.69 -1.49 4.64
C PHE A 48 -10.96 -0.46 5.74
N ASP A 49 -9.93 0.25 6.22
CA ASP A 49 -10.12 1.30 7.23
C ASP A 49 -10.97 2.47 6.72
N LEU A 50 -10.79 2.89 5.46
CA LEU A 50 -11.66 3.87 4.82
C LEU A 50 -13.10 3.38 4.74
N LEU A 51 -13.32 2.12 4.36
CA LEU A 51 -14.64 1.50 4.28
C LEU A 51 -15.29 1.32 5.64
N LEU A 52 -14.54 1.26 6.74
CA LEU A 52 -15.08 1.21 8.11
C LEU A 52 -15.39 2.61 8.67
N ARG A 53 -14.67 3.65 8.23
CA ARG A 53 -14.87 5.02 8.70
C ARG A 53 -15.88 5.80 7.87
N ASP A 54 -15.75 5.75 6.56
CA ASP A 54 -16.47 6.60 5.63
C ASP A 54 -17.83 6.01 5.22
N ASN A 55 -18.90 6.61 5.77
CA ASN A 55 -20.27 6.25 5.42
C ASN A 55 -20.63 6.55 3.96
N LEU A 56 -20.03 7.57 3.36
CA LEU A 56 -20.31 8.00 2.00
C LEU A 56 -19.74 7.00 0.99
N ILE A 57 -18.50 6.53 1.17
CA ILE A 57 -17.94 5.46 0.32
C ILE A 57 -18.85 4.23 0.38
N ARG A 58 -19.24 3.80 1.58
CA ARG A 58 -20.16 2.65 1.74
C ARG A 58 -21.50 2.88 1.05
N ARG A 59 -22.05 4.09 1.13
CA ARG A 59 -23.30 4.45 0.44
C ARG A 59 -23.13 4.36 -1.07
N HIS A 60 -22.08 4.95 -1.63
CA HIS A 60 -21.82 4.89 -3.08
C HIS A 60 -21.64 3.45 -3.58
N ILE A 61 -21.07 2.56 -2.77
CA ILE A 61 -20.99 1.12 -3.11
C ILE A 61 -22.38 0.48 -3.10
N ARG A 62 -23.20 0.73 -2.07
CA ARG A 62 -24.57 0.20 -1.99
C ARG A 62 -25.45 0.70 -3.14
N ASP A 63 -25.25 1.95 -3.54
CA ASP A 63 -25.93 2.59 -4.66
C ASP A 63 -25.32 2.17 -6.02
N GLU A 64 -24.37 1.22 -6.01
CA GLU A 64 -23.70 0.65 -7.19
C GLU A 64 -22.88 1.64 -8.03
N LYS A 65 -22.60 2.83 -7.49
CA LYS A 65 -21.87 3.90 -8.17
C LYS A 65 -20.36 3.66 -8.17
N THR A 66 -19.86 3.06 -7.10
CA THR A 66 -18.43 2.87 -6.88
C THR A 66 -18.04 1.43 -6.64
N SER A 67 -16.80 1.12 -6.97
CA SER A 67 -16.21 -0.21 -6.98
C SER A 67 -14.70 -0.10 -6.74
N PHE A 68 -13.96 -1.20 -6.86
CA PHE A 68 -12.51 -1.17 -6.80
C PHE A 68 -11.85 -1.85 -8.01
N GLY A 69 -10.59 -1.46 -8.25
CA GLY A 69 -9.68 -2.08 -9.21
C GLY A 69 -8.31 -2.31 -8.60
N ILE A 70 -7.60 -3.32 -9.08
CA ILE A 70 -6.22 -3.66 -8.68
C ILE A 70 -5.29 -3.65 -9.89
N ASN A 71 -4.04 -3.19 -9.70
CA ASN A 71 -3.05 -3.07 -10.79
C ASN A 71 -3.63 -2.28 -11.98
N HIS A 72 -4.31 -1.16 -11.69
CA HIS A 72 -4.92 -0.34 -12.73
C HIS A 72 -3.88 0.59 -13.33
N THR A 73 -3.74 0.54 -14.66
CA THR A 73 -2.84 1.42 -15.40
C THR A 73 -3.45 2.82 -15.54
N MET A 74 -2.87 3.79 -14.83
CA MET A 74 -3.09 5.22 -15.03
C MET A 74 -2.23 5.72 -16.20
N VAL A 75 -2.76 6.62 -17.02
CA VAL A 75 -2.03 7.22 -18.14
C VAL A 75 -1.97 8.74 -17.98
N ASP A 76 -0.77 9.25 -17.74
CA ASP A 76 -0.49 10.68 -17.86
C ASP A 76 -0.54 11.07 -19.34
N PHE A 77 -1.64 11.67 -19.78
CA PHE A 77 -1.82 12.08 -21.16
C PHE A 77 -0.88 13.22 -21.58
N THR A 78 -0.41 14.02 -20.62
CA THR A 78 0.50 15.14 -20.89
C THR A 78 1.90 14.64 -21.18
N ASN A 79 2.41 13.71 -20.36
CA ASN A 79 3.79 13.23 -20.48
C ASN A 79 3.91 11.84 -21.11
N LYS A 80 2.79 11.24 -21.55
CA LYS A 80 2.69 9.86 -22.09
C LYS A 80 3.29 8.81 -21.16
N ARG A 81 3.23 9.03 -19.85
CA ARG A 81 3.72 8.09 -18.83
C ARG A 81 2.60 7.16 -18.42
N ARG A 82 2.94 5.90 -18.15
CA ARG A 82 2.01 4.90 -17.65
C ARG A 82 2.49 4.43 -16.29
N LYS A 83 1.54 4.19 -15.39
CA LYS A 83 1.84 3.62 -14.09
C LYS A 83 0.74 2.67 -13.66
N ASP A 84 1.11 1.51 -13.17
CA ASP A 84 0.17 0.56 -12.59
C ASP A 84 0.05 0.84 -11.09
N LEU A 85 -1.16 1.19 -10.64
CA LEU A 85 -1.44 1.56 -9.27
C LEU A 85 -1.91 0.33 -8.49
N ASP A 86 -1.50 0.25 -7.22
CA ASP A 86 -1.75 -0.91 -6.38
C ASP A 86 -3.25 -1.17 -6.17
N LEU A 87 -4.01 -0.12 -5.84
CA LEU A 87 -5.45 -0.20 -5.67
C LEU A 87 -6.09 1.13 -6.06
N VAL A 88 -7.27 1.05 -6.68
CA VAL A 88 -8.10 2.22 -6.95
C VAL A 88 -9.52 2.00 -6.43
N ILE A 89 -10.11 3.01 -5.79
CA ILE A 89 -11.56 3.14 -5.65
C ILE A 89 -12.03 3.97 -6.84
N CYS A 90 -13.01 3.46 -7.58
CA CYS A 90 -13.39 4.02 -8.87
C CYS A 90 -14.89 4.07 -9.06
N GLN A 91 -15.34 4.89 -10.01
CA GLN A 91 -16.66 4.71 -10.59
C GLN A 91 -16.74 3.34 -11.25
N ARG A 92 -17.87 2.66 -11.03
CA ARG A 92 -18.07 1.29 -11.49
C ARG A 92 -17.97 1.21 -13.02
N GLY A 93 -17.06 0.38 -13.51
CA GLY A 93 -16.90 0.06 -14.93
C GLY A 93 -17.53 -1.29 -15.27
N THR A 94 -17.13 -1.84 -16.41
CA THR A 94 -17.55 -3.19 -16.82
C THR A 94 -17.03 -4.26 -15.86
N PRO A 95 -17.80 -5.31 -15.55
CA PRO A 95 -17.31 -6.43 -14.76
C PRO A 95 -16.06 -7.04 -15.39
N VAL A 96 -15.06 -7.38 -14.57
CA VAL A 96 -13.87 -8.07 -15.06
C VAL A 96 -14.10 -9.58 -14.96
N SER A 97 -14.16 -10.27 -16.09
CA SER A 97 -14.27 -11.74 -16.12
C SER A 97 -12.90 -12.42 -16.00
N GLY A 98 -12.89 -13.65 -15.46
CA GLY A 98 -11.72 -14.53 -15.50
C GLY A 98 -10.55 -14.18 -14.57
N LYS A 99 -10.74 -13.27 -13.60
CA LYS A 99 -9.73 -12.98 -12.57
C LYS A 99 -9.95 -13.82 -11.31
N ALA A 100 -8.85 -14.14 -10.63
CA ALA A 100 -8.84 -14.85 -9.35
C ALA A 100 -9.49 -14.06 -8.19
N VAL A 101 -9.66 -12.74 -8.36
CA VAL A 101 -10.29 -11.85 -7.39
C VAL A 101 -11.56 -11.29 -8.03
N ALA A 102 -12.73 -11.70 -7.55
CA ALA A 102 -14.03 -11.20 -8.01
C ALA A 102 -14.60 -10.11 -7.09
N SER A 103 -14.19 -10.07 -5.81
CA SER A 103 -14.63 -9.11 -4.81
C SER A 103 -13.47 -8.60 -3.93
N PHE A 104 -13.74 -7.53 -3.16
CA PHE A 104 -12.78 -6.98 -2.20
C PHE A 104 -12.48 -7.97 -1.07
N ALA A 105 -13.45 -8.81 -0.70
CA ALA A 105 -13.25 -9.87 0.28
C ALA A 105 -12.35 -10.99 -0.27
N ASP A 106 -12.46 -11.34 -1.55
CA ASP A 106 -11.65 -12.40 -2.18
C ASP A 106 -10.15 -12.05 -2.20
N MET A 107 -9.80 -10.77 -2.06
CA MET A 107 -8.41 -10.36 -1.90
C MET A 107 -7.76 -10.96 -0.65
N VAL A 108 -8.54 -11.28 0.37
CA VAL A 108 -8.05 -11.91 1.60
C VAL A 108 -7.38 -13.23 1.27
N ASP A 109 -8.07 -14.11 0.55
CA ASP A 109 -7.51 -15.39 0.14
C ASP A 109 -6.43 -15.22 -0.93
N ALA A 110 -6.66 -14.36 -1.93
CA ALA A 110 -5.74 -14.21 -3.05
C ALA A 110 -4.35 -13.65 -2.66
N TYR A 111 -4.27 -12.86 -1.60
CA TYR A 111 -3.03 -12.26 -1.10
C TYR A 111 -2.58 -12.81 0.25
N GLU A 112 -3.27 -13.83 0.77
CA GLU A 112 -3.01 -14.45 2.08
C GLU A 112 -2.98 -13.36 3.18
N ILE A 113 -4.07 -12.58 3.25
CA ILE A 113 -4.28 -11.55 4.26
C ILE A 113 -4.77 -12.23 5.53
N GLU A 114 -4.02 -12.09 6.61
CA GLU A 114 -4.35 -12.70 7.90
C GLU A 114 -5.23 -11.73 8.69
N LEU A 115 -6.50 -12.09 8.91
CA LEU A 115 -7.47 -11.30 9.69
C LEU A 115 -7.68 -11.90 11.08
N SER A 116 -8.00 -11.04 12.06
CA SER A 116 -8.56 -11.48 13.34
C SER A 116 -10.05 -11.79 13.20
N GLN A 117 -10.62 -12.51 14.18
CA GLN A 117 -12.06 -12.80 14.19
C GLN A 117 -12.93 -11.53 14.20
N GLU A 118 -12.47 -10.46 14.86
CA GLU A 118 -13.16 -9.18 14.87
C GLU A 118 -13.13 -8.52 13.49
N GLU A 119 -11.97 -8.50 12.84
CA GLU A 119 -11.81 -7.90 11.51
C GLU A 119 -12.57 -8.68 10.43
N GLU A 120 -12.61 -10.01 10.51
CA GLU A 120 -13.48 -10.82 9.64
C GLU A 120 -14.95 -10.47 9.82
N LYS A 121 -15.39 -10.30 11.07
CA LYS A 121 -16.77 -9.92 11.38
C LYS A 121 -17.10 -8.54 10.82
N LEU A 122 -16.16 -7.59 10.91
CA LEU A 122 -16.31 -6.25 10.34
C LEU A 122 -16.34 -6.29 8.80
N LEU A 123 -15.46 -7.08 8.17
CA LEU A 123 -15.46 -7.27 6.72
C LEU A 123 -16.80 -7.82 6.21
N ARG A 124 -17.38 -8.80 6.90
CA ARG A 124 -18.69 -9.37 6.54
C ARG A 124 -19.87 -8.38 6.67
N GLN A 125 -19.69 -7.28 7.41
CA GLN A 125 -20.71 -6.23 7.55
C GLN A 125 -20.60 -5.16 6.45
N LEU A 126 -19.50 -5.11 5.71
CA LEU A 126 -19.34 -4.20 4.58
C LEU A 126 -20.27 -4.64 3.43
N PRO A 127 -20.78 -3.68 2.62
CA PRO A 127 -21.48 -4.05 1.39
C PRO A 127 -20.55 -4.83 0.47
N ALA A 128 -21.11 -5.73 -0.35
CA ALA A 128 -20.32 -6.45 -1.35
C ALA A 128 -19.71 -5.45 -2.34
N ILE A 129 -18.39 -5.50 -2.49
CA ILE A 129 -17.64 -4.61 -3.37
C ILE A 129 -17.07 -5.47 -4.51
N PRO A 130 -17.66 -5.44 -5.70
CA PRO A 130 -17.15 -6.22 -6.82
C PRO A 130 -15.83 -5.66 -7.34
N HIS A 131 -15.01 -6.51 -7.93
CA HIS A 131 -13.87 -6.06 -8.73
C HIS A 131 -14.36 -5.71 -10.13
N THR A 132 -14.15 -4.48 -10.57
CA THR A 132 -14.58 -4.03 -11.90
C THR A 132 -13.45 -3.37 -12.68
N GLY A 133 -13.69 -3.18 -13.98
CA GLY A 133 -12.95 -2.20 -14.75
C GLY A 133 -13.11 -0.82 -14.12
N VAL A 134 -12.14 0.05 -14.38
CA VAL A 134 -12.08 1.40 -13.83
C VAL A 134 -12.58 2.35 -14.89
N ARG A 135 -13.75 2.96 -14.66
CA ARG A 135 -14.28 3.99 -15.55
C ARG A 135 -13.60 5.34 -15.31
N SER A 136 -13.47 5.71 -14.05
CA SER A 136 -12.75 6.91 -13.60
C SER A 136 -12.28 6.66 -12.17
N ALA A 137 -11.01 6.98 -11.89
CA ALA A 137 -10.45 6.84 -10.56
C ALA A 137 -10.96 7.96 -9.63
N LEU A 138 -11.47 7.59 -8.45
CA LEU A 138 -11.87 8.53 -7.41
C LEU A 138 -10.76 8.66 -6.36
N LEU A 139 -10.15 7.53 -5.99
CA LEU A 139 -8.96 7.42 -5.15
C LEU A 139 -8.01 6.42 -5.80
N ALA A 140 -6.75 6.78 -5.93
CA ALA A 140 -5.69 5.88 -6.36
C ALA A 140 -4.59 5.80 -5.30
N LEU A 141 -4.23 4.57 -4.93
CA LEU A 141 -3.26 4.26 -3.90
C LEU A 141 -1.99 3.68 -4.52
N GLU A 142 -0.86 4.21 -4.08
CA GLU A 142 0.47 3.64 -4.32
C GLU A 142 1.15 3.39 -2.97
N ALA A 143 1.59 2.17 -2.73
CA ALA A 143 2.40 1.82 -1.58
C ALA A 143 3.80 1.36 -2.01
N LYS A 144 4.83 1.88 -1.34
CA LYS A 144 6.23 1.48 -1.57
C LYS A 144 6.95 1.15 -0.29
N ALA A 145 7.78 0.12 -0.35
CA ALA A 145 8.57 -0.32 0.79
C ALA A 145 10.06 -0.04 0.63
N ALA A 146 10.72 0.32 1.73
CA ALA A 146 12.16 0.40 1.87
C ALA A 146 12.62 -0.53 3.00
N MET A 147 13.15 -1.70 2.63
CA MET A 147 13.49 -2.76 3.59
C MET A 147 15.00 -2.89 3.90
N THR A 148 15.86 -2.51 2.95
CA THR A 148 17.32 -2.68 3.03
C THR A 148 18.01 -1.77 1.99
N GLU A 149 19.34 -1.69 2.04
CA GLU A 149 20.17 -0.92 1.10
C GLU A 149 19.67 0.54 0.94
N PHE A 150 19.26 1.16 2.05
CA PHE A 150 18.57 2.44 2.09
C PHE A 150 19.27 3.54 1.32
N GLY A 151 20.61 3.62 1.39
CA GLY A 151 21.39 4.59 0.63
C GLY A 151 21.16 4.53 -0.89
N LYS A 152 21.00 3.32 -1.45
CA LYS A 152 20.71 3.11 -2.87
C LYS A 152 19.21 3.18 -3.18
N ALA A 153 18.38 2.70 -2.26
CA ALA A 153 16.93 2.62 -2.46
C ALA A 153 16.24 3.98 -2.34
N ARG A 154 16.74 4.90 -1.51
CA ARG A 154 16.12 6.20 -1.20
C ARG A 154 15.80 7.06 -2.43
N PRO A 155 16.74 7.34 -3.36
CA PRO A 155 16.42 8.14 -4.54
C PRO A 155 15.33 7.49 -5.39
N ARG A 156 15.45 6.17 -5.62
CA ARG A 156 14.47 5.40 -6.38
C ARG A 156 13.09 5.39 -5.71
N LEU A 157 13.03 5.25 -4.39
CA LEU A 157 11.78 5.32 -3.62
C LEU A 157 11.09 6.67 -3.82
N TYR A 158 11.85 7.76 -3.70
CA TYR A 158 11.34 9.11 -3.92
C TYR A 158 10.84 9.29 -5.35
N ASP A 159 11.63 8.91 -6.35
CA ASP A 159 11.28 9.09 -7.76
C ASP A 159 10.05 8.26 -8.15
N GLU A 160 9.99 7.00 -7.69
CA GLU A 160 8.82 6.14 -7.91
C GLU A 160 7.58 6.76 -7.28
N LEU A 161 7.60 7.18 -6.01
CA LEU A 161 6.44 7.81 -5.38
C LEU A 161 6.08 9.16 -6.03
N ASN A 162 7.07 10.00 -6.34
CA ASN A 162 6.82 11.30 -6.97
C ASN A 162 6.19 11.14 -8.36
N SER A 163 6.55 10.09 -9.10
CA SER A 163 5.89 9.80 -10.39
C SER A 163 4.44 9.33 -10.24
N SER A 164 4.04 8.79 -9.07
CA SER A 164 2.69 8.25 -8.88
C SER A 164 1.63 9.34 -8.90
N HIS A 165 1.79 10.39 -8.09
CA HIS A 165 0.79 11.47 -8.05
C HIS A 165 0.69 12.19 -9.40
N GLN A 166 1.81 12.33 -10.11
CA GLN A 166 1.83 12.88 -11.47
C GLN A 166 1.00 12.03 -12.44
N ALA A 167 1.18 10.70 -12.40
CA ALA A 167 0.41 9.78 -13.23
C ALA A 167 -1.09 9.77 -12.88
N ILE A 168 -1.42 9.84 -11.59
CA ILE A 168 -2.80 9.86 -11.11
C ILE A 168 -3.51 11.13 -11.61
N HIS A 169 -2.93 12.30 -11.39
CA HIS A 169 -3.55 13.57 -11.75
C HIS A 169 -3.51 13.85 -13.25
N GLY A 170 -2.47 13.37 -13.94
CA GLY A 170 -2.37 13.44 -15.40
C GLY A 170 -3.39 12.57 -16.14
N ASP A 171 -3.90 11.52 -15.49
CA ASP A 171 -5.01 10.69 -15.99
C ASP A 171 -6.37 11.28 -15.60
N THR A 172 -6.56 11.56 -14.31
CA THR A 172 -7.79 12.13 -13.76
C THR A 172 -7.45 13.17 -12.70
N GLU A 173 -7.49 14.46 -13.05
CA GLU A 173 -7.13 15.58 -12.18
C GLU A 173 -7.95 15.67 -10.87
N ALA A 174 -9.18 15.14 -10.90
CA ALA A 174 -10.08 15.06 -9.77
C ALA A 174 -9.83 13.84 -8.86
N ALA A 175 -9.00 12.88 -9.25
CA ALA A 175 -8.70 11.72 -8.41
C ALA A 175 -7.92 12.15 -7.15
N ILE A 176 -8.16 11.45 -6.05
CA ILE A 176 -7.37 11.59 -4.82
C ILE A 176 -6.11 10.73 -5.00
N ALA A 177 -4.93 11.34 -4.91
CA ALA A 177 -3.67 10.61 -4.88
C ALA A 177 -3.28 10.29 -3.43
N GLY A 178 -3.34 9.00 -3.07
CA GLY A 178 -2.86 8.49 -1.79
C GLY A 178 -1.52 7.78 -1.94
N GLY A 179 -0.47 8.29 -1.30
CA GLY A 179 0.84 7.65 -1.27
C GLY A 179 1.15 7.05 0.10
N PHE A 180 1.84 5.93 0.14
CA PHE A 180 2.28 5.33 1.39
C PHE A 180 3.71 4.80 1.33
N ALA A 181 4.52 5.11 2.33
CA ALA A 181 5.86 4.55 2.49
C ALA A 181 5.92 3.60 3.68
N LEU A 182 6.33 2.34 3.44
CA LEU A 182 6.58 1.34 4.47
C LEU A 182 8.10 1.21 4.69
N ILE A 183 8.59 1.56 5.87
CA ILE A 183 10.03 1.67 6.13
C ILE A 183 10.43 0.67 7.21
N ASN A 184 11.46 -0.12 6.91
CA ASN A 184 12.00 -1.08 7.86
C ASN A 184 12.94 -0.43 8.87
N THR A 185 12.85 -0.88 10.11
CA THR A 185 13.63 -0.42 11.27
C THR A 185 14.51 -1.52 11.86
N ALA A 186 14.41 -2.75 11.35
CA ALA A 186 15.23 -3.86 11.84
C ALA A 186 16.73 -3.57 11.69
N SER A 187 17.52 -3.98 12.69
CA SER A 187 18.98 -3.82 12.69
C SER A 187 19.70 -4.76 11.71
N SER A 188 18.98 -5.72 11.14
CA SER A 188 19.47 -6.60 10.09
C SER A 188 18.36 -7.08 9.19
N PHE A 189 18.70 -7.47 7.96
CA PHE A 189 17.73 -7.93 6.96
C PHE A 189 18.31 -9.07 6.10
N VAL A 190 17.56 -10.16 5.97
CA VAL A 190 17.86 -11.23 5.01
C VAL A 190 17.28 -10.84 3.66
N SER A 191 18.13 -10.38 2.75
CA SER A 191 17.67 -9.94 1.43
C SER A 191 17.42 -11.12 0.51
N PRO A 192 16.22 -11.26 -0.08
CA PRO A 192 15.95 -12.31 -1.08
C PRO A 192 16.85 -12.18 -2.32
N LEU A 193 17.26 -10.95 -2.64
CA LEU A 193 18.12 -10.68 -3.81
C LEU A 193 19.57 -11.09 -3.59
N ARG A 194 20.02 -11.22 -2.33
CA ARG A 194 21.37 -11.66 -1.96
C ARG A 194 21.45 -13.16 -1.65
N ASN A 195 20.30 -13.81 -1.44
CA ASN A 195 20.18 -15.22 -1.07
C ASN A 195 19.48 -16.01 -2.19
N HIS A 196 20.13 -16.08 -3.35
CA HIS A 196 19.63 -16.75 -4.57
C HIS A 196 19.88 -18.28 -4.56
N TRP A 197 19.66 -18.92 -3.41
CA TRP A 197 19.77 -20.35 -3.19
C TRP A 197 18.77 -20.75 -2.11
N LYS A 198 18.46 -22.05 -1.97
CA LYS A 198 17.55 -22.50 -0.93
C LYS A 198 18.16 -22.26 0.45
N ILE A 199 17.44 -21.58 1.33
CA ILE A 199 17.91 -21.26 2.69
C ILE A 199 18.25 -22.57 3.42
N GLY A 200 19.41 -22.58 4.08
CA GLY A 200 19.96 -23.76 4.76
C GLY A 200 21.02 -24.53 3.95
N GLU A 201 21.06 -24.41 2.62
CA GLU A 201 22.10 -25.06 1.80
C GLU A 201 23.46 -24.36 1.87
N ARG A 202 23.44 -23.05 2.11
CA ARG A 202 24.64 -22.22 2.29
C ARG A 202 24.38 -21.22 3.40
N LYS A 203 25.47 -20.64 3.92
CA LYS A 203 25.39 -19.55 4.90
C LYS A 203 24.54 -18.41 4.34
N THR A 204 23.45 -18.10 5.03
CA THR A 204 22.57 -16.97 4.68
C THR A 204 23.34 -15.65 4.77
N ASP A 205 23.28 -14.86 3.71
CA ASP A 205 23.79 -13.49 3.68
C ASP A 205 22.80 -12.57 4.39
N VAL A 206 23.26 -11.96 5.47
CA VAL A 206 22.47 -11.07 6.33
C VAL A 206 23.06 -9.66 6.25
N THR A 207 22.27 -8.72 5.74
CA THR A 207 22.66 -7.30 5.71
C THR A 207 22.53 -6.73 7.11
N LYS A 208 23.58 -6.09 7.64
CA LYS A 208 23.52 -5.25 8.84
C LYS A 208 23.12 -3.84 8.46
N LEU A 209 22.17 -3.26 9.19
CA LEU A 209 21.58 -1.95 8.93
C LEU A 209 21.98 -0.98 10.04
N LYS A 210 22.26 0.27 9.68
CA LYS A 210 22.66 1.30 10.65
C LYS A 210 21.43 2.03 11.15
N GLN A 211 20.72 1.40 12.09
CA GLN A 211 19.49 1.93 12.66
C GLN A 211 19.77 2.72 13.96
N PRO A 212 19.00 3.79 14.24
CA PRO A 212 17.84 4.26 13.47
C PRO A 212 18.17 5.17 12.27
N ASP A 213 19.45 5.50 12.05
CA ASP A 213 19.87 6.52 11.07
C ASP A 213 19.37 6.27 9.65
N GLU A 214 19.39 5.02 9.17
CA GLU A 214 18.95 4.68 7.81
C GLU A 214 17.43 4.83 7.62
N ALA A 215 16.64 4.41 8.61
CA ALA A 215 15.21 4.61 8.61
C ALA A 215 14.86 6.11 8.65
N LEU A 216 15.48 6.87 9.57
CA LEU A 216 15.24 8.32 9.70
C LEU A 216 15.61 9.10 8.44
N LYS A 217 16.73 8.79 7.80
CA LYS A 217 17.11 9.40 6.52
C LYS A 217 16.13 9.08 5.38
N THR A 218 15.46 7.94 5.47
CA THR A 218 14.44 7.53 4.50
C THR A 218 13.15 8.29 4.74
N VAL A 219 12.71 8.42 6.00
CA VAL A 219 11.58 9.28 6.43
C VAL A 219 11.80 10.71 5.93
N GLN A 220 12.92 11.33 6.31
CA GLN A 220 13.28 12.69 5.88
C GLN A 220 13.25 12.87 4.36
N LYS A 221 13.58 11.82 3.60
CA LYS A 221 13.55 11.90 2.14
C LYS A 221 12.12 11.83 1.59
N VAL A 222 11.26 10.96 2.11
CA VAL A 222 9.87 10.87 1.64
C VAL A 222 9.02 12.03 2.13
N GLU A 223 9.35 12.67 3.25
CA GLU A 223 8.70 13.90 3.72
C GLU A 223 8.91 15.09 2.77
N GLN A 224 9.93 15.05 1.91
CA GLN A 224 10.15 16.05 0.85
C GLN A 224 9.19 15.89 -0.33
N LEU A 225 8.40 14.80 -0.39
CA LEU A 225 7.45 14.60 -1.47
C LEU A 225 6.41 15.72 -1.47
N PRO A 226 6.08 16.26 -2.65
CA PRO A 226 5.12 17.36 -2.76
C PRO A 226 3.74 16.92 -2.24
N ARG A 227 3.06 17.84 -1.57
CA ARG A 227 1.69 17.68 -1.08
C ARG A 227 0.77 18.68 -1.76
N ARG A 228 -0.39 18.19 -2.19
CA ARG A 228 -1.42 18.98 -2.86
C ARG A 228 -2.51 19.38 -1.87
N ALA A 229 -2.81 20.68 -1.80
CA ALA A 229 -3.88 21.20 -0.96
C ALA A 229 -5.25 21.24 -1.67
N SER A 230 -5.24 21.47 -2.99
CA SER A 230 -6.43 21.63 -3.83
C SER A 230 -6.25 21.06 -5.23
N ILE A 231 -7.37 20.74 -5.89
CA ILE A 231 -7.69 21.18 -7.26
C ILE A 231 -6.55 21.84 -8.06
N GLY A 232 -5.88 21.22 -9.05
CA GLY A 232 -4.83 21.85 -9.86
C GLY A 232 -3.44 21.97 -9.23
N GLY A 233 -3.28 21.63 -7.94
CA GLY A 233 -1.97 21.66 -7.26
C GLY A 233 -1.10 20.45 -7.56
N HIS A 234 0.18 20.53 -7.19
CA HIS A 234 1.17 19.46 -7.39
C HIS A 234 1.39 18.64 -6.12
N GLY A 235 1.37 17.31 -6.24
CA GLY A 235 1.69 16.39 -5.15
C GLY A 235 0.57 15.42 -4.76
N PHE A 236 0.84 14.66 -3.70
CA PHE A 236 -0.15 13.77 -3.09
C PHE A 236 -1.18 14.55 -2.29
N ASP A 237 -2.45 14.20 -2.44
CA ASP A 237 -3.54 14.69 -1.58
C ASP A 237 -3.35 14.18 -0.14
N SER A 238 -3.03 12.89 0.00
CA SER A 238 -2.69 12.26 1.28
C SER A 238 -1.42 11.40 1.17
N PHE A 239 -0.52 11.48 2.15
CA PHE A 239 0.68 10.67 2.21
C PHE A 239 0.95 10.17 3.63
N GLY A 240 1.09 8.86 3.80
CA GLY A 240 1.34 8.21 5.09
C GLY A 240 2.68 7.47 5.14
N ILE A 241 3.21 7.31 6.34
CA ILE A 241 4.44 6.55 6.61
C ILE A 241 4.16 5.51 7.69
N GLY A 242 4.54 4.26 7.44
CA GLY A 242 4.48 3.16 8.40
C GLY A 242 5.86 2.60 8.68
N MET A 243 6.19 2.41 9.96
CA MET A 243 7.47 1.86 10.39
C MET A 243 7.28 0.42 10.88
N ILE A 244 8.08 -0.51 10.37
CA ILE A 244 8.00 -1.92 10.78
C ILE A 244 9.37 -2.47 11.14
N GLU A 245 9.40 -3.46 12.03
CA GLU A 245 10.59 -4.27 12.29
C GLU A 245 10.46 -5.58 11.50
N CYS A 246 11.15 -5.65 10.36
CA CYS A 246 11.16 -6.82 9.49
C CYS A 246 12.59 -7.31 9.28
N PHE A 247 12.92 -8.45 9.88
CA PHE A 247 14.21 -9.13 9.66
C PHE A 247 14.22 -9.98 8.38
N ASN A 248 13.02 -10.35 7.89
CA ASN A 248 12.79 -11.23 6.74
C ASN A 248 13.44 -12.61 6.86
N ASP A 249 13.51 -13.14 8.08
CA ASP A 249 14.10 -14.44 8.42
C ASP A 249 13.11 -15.41 9.07
N GLY A 250 11.81 -15.09 9.00
CA GLY A 250 10.73 -15.89 9.56
C GLY A 250 10.30 -15.46 10.96
N ARG A 251 11.03 -14.55 11.63
CA ARG A 251 10.56 -13.95 12.88
C ARG A 251 9.33 -13.06 12.62
N PRO A 252 8.33 -13.03 13.52
CA PRO A 252 7.17 -12.15 13.35
C PRO A 252 7.58 -10.69 13.14
N ILE A 253 6.94 -10.06 12.16
CA ILE A 253 7.11 -8.63 11.87
C ILE A 253 6.30 -7.84 12.89
N ARG A 254 6.88 -6.73 13.36
CA ARG A 254 6.23 -5.86 14.34
C ARG A 254 5.99 -4.48 13.76
N LEU A 255 4.87 -3.88 14.13
CA LEU A 255 4.67 -2.45 13.92
C LEU A 255 5.51 -1.68 14.93
N VAL A 256 6.23 -0.65 14.47
CA VAL A 256 6.98 0.25 15.33
C VAL A 256 6.16 1.53 15.52
N SER A 257 5.76 1.76 16.77
CA SER A 257 4.93 2.90 17.19
C SER A 257 5.63 3.82 18.19
N ASP A 258 6.96 3.71 18.30
CA ASP A 258 7.78 4.54 19.17
C ASP A 258 8.25 5.82 18.45
N ALA A 259 9.30 6.48 18.97
CA ALA A 259 9.85 7.72 18.44
C ALA A 259 10.31 7.66 16.96
N LEU A 260 10.44 6.46 16.37
CA LEU A 260 10.77 6.32 14.95
C LEU A 260 9.55 6.42 14.04
N SER A 261 8.35 6.21 14.57
CA SER A 261 7.10 6.36 13.84
C SER A 261 6.68 7.82 13.80
N PRO A 262 6.00 8.28 12.72
CA PRO A 262 5.36 9.59 12.76
C PRO A 262 4.48 9.69 14.01
N PRO A 263 4.61 10.74 14.84
CA PRO A 263 3.82 10.87 16.05
C PRO A 263 2.35 11.17 15.73
N ALA A 264 1.45 10.89 16.67
CA ALA A 264 0.07 11.35 16.57
C ALA A 264 0.03 12.88 16.34
N GLY A 265 -0.81 13.33 15.42
CA GLY A 265 -0.87 14.73 14.97
C GLY A 265 0.08 15.08 13.81
N SER A 266 1.04 14.21 13.47
CA SER A 266 1.82 14.35 12.24
C SER A 266 0.94 14.15 11.00
N PRO A 267 1.09 14.96 9.93
CA PRO A 267 0.38 14.75 8.66
C PRO A 267 0.80 13.47 7.92
N PHE A 268 1.84 12.78 8.40
CA PHE A 268 2.33 11.49 7.88
C PHE A 268 1.88 10.29 8.73
N HIS A 269 1.24 10.53 9.88
CA HIS A 269 0.68 9.47 10.70
C HIS A 269 -0.45 8.75 9.96
N TYR A 270 -0.59 7.44 10.18
CA TYR A 270 -1.57 6.61 9.47
C TYR A 270 -3.01 7.12 9.63
N ASP A 271 -3.41 7.48 10.84
CA ASP A 271 -4.77 7.98 11.07
C ASP A 271 -5.02 9.32 10.38
N ALA A 272 -4.04 10.24 10.40
CA ALA A 272 -4.13 11.51 9.68
C ALA A 272 -4.19 11.31 8.17
N PHE A 273 -3.47 10.30 7.65
CA PHE A 273 -3.52 9.91 6.24
C PHE A 273 -4.93 9.44 5.84
N ILE A 274 -5.56 8.57 6.64
CA ILE A 274 -6.92 8.07 6.41
C ILE A 274 -7.96 9.19 6.52
N GLU A 275 -7.91 9.99 7.60
CA GLU A 275 -8.82 11.12 7.83
C GLU A 275 -8.76 12.17 6.72
N ARG A 276 -7.55 12.43 6.21
CA ARG A 276 -7.38 13.34 5.08
C ARG A 276 -8.05 12.80 3.82
N ILE A 277 -7.93 11.51 3.52
CA ILE A 277 -8.60 10.91 2.36
C ILE A 277 -10.12 10.97 2.53
N GLU A 278 -10.64 10.55 3.68
CA GLU A 278 -12.07 10.61 4.03
C GLU A 278 -12.63 12.04 3.83
N THR A 279 -11.96 13.04 4.38
CA THR A 279 -12.36 14.46 4.26
C THR A 279 -12.43 14.91 2.80
N ILE A 280 -11.41 14.56 2.00
CA ILE A 280 -11.36 14.94 0.58
C ILE A 280 -12.43 14.19 -0.19
N TYR A 281 -12.64 12.90 0.08
CA TYR A 281 -13.65 12.10 -0.59
C TYR A 281 -15.05 12.66 -0.33
N ALA A 282 -15.37 12.93 0.94
CA ALA A 282 -16.63 13.54 1.34
C ALA A 282 -16.88 14.89 0.66
N THR A 283 -15.85 15.73 0.55
CA THR A 283 -15.98 17.06 -0.08
C THR A 283 -16.10 16.98 -1.60
N ARG A 284 -15.26 16.14 -2.24
CA ARG A 284 -15.09 16.12 -3.69
C ARG A 284 -16.16 15.29 -4.38
N PHE A 285 -16.70 14.28 -3.71
CA PHE A 285 -17.58 13.28 -4.32
C PHE A 285 -18.94 13.16 -3.62
N ALA A 286 -19.36 14.09 -2.76
CA ALA A 286 -20.69 14.07 -2.13
C ALA A 286 -21.87 13.91 -3.11
N GLY A 287 -21.72 14.39 -4.34
CA GLY A 287 -22.79 14.44 -5.34
C GLY A 287 -22.75 13.37 -6.41
N ILE A 288 -21.84 12.38 -6.35
CA ILE A 288 -21.82 11.31 -7.36
C ILE A 288 -22.98 10.36 -7.17
#